data_AF-A0A962VDK3-F1
#
_entry.id   AF-A0A962VDK3-F1
#
_cell.length_a   1.000
_cell.length_b   1.000
_cell.length_c   1.000
_cell.angle_alpha   90.00
_cell.angle_beta   90.00
_cell.angle_gamma   90.00
#
_symmetry.space_group_name_H-M   'P 1'
#
loop_
_entity.id
_entity.type
_entity.pdbx_description
1 polymer ?
#
loop_
_entity_poly.entity_id
_entity_poly.type
_entity_poly.pdbx_seq_one_letter_code
_entity_poly.pdbx_strand_id
1 'polypeptide(L)'
;DDYRPLHTKVREIERQQRRLESELDELRTRQSRLEADTSAAKRDALAAQIATLESQHAALQAEIPESWEEQRKTFQALQKAEAKVRQTYRRNVDDAYTPIRELLAIIADTDKLAALQGDLEQLRQYVAEAEPADSVEPVTALSAAVREVEGAGDVRSPINDARRALRNKTPDKAKALESLDEALQLYQQELAWRKQAKAELLVGVQDYEATIRNNIGLRQQPQLPREKALEIVSCTAAHRDISLNF
;
A
#
# COMPACT_ATOMS: atom_id res chain seq x y z
N ASP A 1 -2.83 30.98 15.46
CA ASP A 1 -3.08 29.53 15.27
C ASP A 1 -3.73 29.07 16.56
N ASP A 2 -5.06 29.14 16.56
CA ASP A 2 -5.82 29.30 17.80
C ASP A 2 -6.33 27.94 18.32
N TYR A 3 -6.23 26.90 17.47
CA TYR A 3 -6.61 25.53 17.80
C TYR A 3 -5.62 24.85 18.75
N ARG A 4 -4.30 25.06 18.56
CA ARG A 4 -3.27 24.38 19.38
C ARG A 4 -3.36 24.76 20.88
N PRO A 5 -3.43 26.06 21.26
CA PRO A 5 -3.62 26.43 22.66
C PRO A 5 -4.94 25.89 23.24
N LEU A 6 -6.02 25.93 22.45
CA LEU A 6 -7.33 25.39 22.85
C LEU A 6 -7.29 23.88 23.07
N HIS A 7 -6.73 23.12 22.14
CA HIS A 7 -6.57 21.67 22.22
C HIS A 7 -5.75 21.29 23.45
N THR A 8 -4.61 21.95 23.69
CA THR A 8 -3.76 21.69 24.85
C THR A 8 -4.54 21.87 26.15
N LYS A 9 -5.28 22.98 26.28
CA LYS A 9 -6.12 23.27 27.46
C LYS A 9 -7.19 22.20 27.66
N VAL A 10 -7.95 21.87 26.62
CA VAL A 10 -9.04 20.89 26.74
C VAL A 10 -8.52 19.49 27.02
N ARG A 11 -7.39 19.07 26.42
CA ARG A 11 -6.77 17.78 26.73
C ARG A 11 -6.25 17.69 28.16
N GLU A 12 -5.79 18.80 28.72
CA GLU A 12 -5.42 18.86 30.13
C GLU A 12 -6.65 18.70 31.04
N ILE A 13 -7.76 19.39 30.74
CA ILE A 13 -9.04 19.25 31.46
C ILE A 13 -9.55 17.81 31.38
N GLU A 14 -9.65 17.23 30.18
CA GLU A 14 -10.12 15.85 29.98
C GLU A 14 -9.24 14.84 30.72
N ARG A 15 -7.92 15.07 30.78
CA ARG A 15 -7.00 14.21 31.54
C ARG A 15 -7.28 14.29 33.04
N GLN A 16 -7.58 15.48 33.57
CA GLN A 16 -7.96 15.65 34.97
C GLN A 16 -9.32 14.99 35.26
N GLN A 17 -10.31 15.17 34.39
CA GLN A 17 -11.61 14.51 34.49
C GLN A 17 -11.49 12.99 34.53
N ARG A 18 -10.68 12.38 33.64
CA ARG A 18 -10.44 10.92 33.65
C ARG A 18 -9.81 10.42 34.96
N ARG A 19 -8.97 11.23 35.62
CA ARG A 19 -8.40 10.87 36.94
C ARG A 19 -9.50 10.89 38.01
N LEU A 20 -10.33 11.93 38.02
CA LEU A 20 -11.46 12.03 38.95
C LEU A 20 -12.49 10.91 38.72
N GLU A 21 -12.78 10.57 37.46
CA GLU A 21 -13.67 9.45 37.10
C GLU A 21 -13.14 8.11 37.63
N SER A 22 -11.84 7.84 37.45
CA SER A 22 -11.21 6.64 38.00
C SER A 22 -11.31 6.59 39.54
N GLU A 23 -11.08 7.71 40.22
CA GLU A 23 -11.17 7.79 41.68
C GLU A 23 -12.62 7.64 42.17
N LEU A 24 -13.57 8.26 41.48
CA LEU A 24 -15.00 8.11 41.72
C LEU A 24 -15.44 6.66 41.60
N ASP A 25 -14.99 5.95 40.55
CA ASP A 25 -15.33 4.55 40.33
C ASP A 25 -14.77 3.64 41.44
N GLU A 26 -13.55 3.90 41.90
CA GLU A 26 -12.95 3.21 43.04
C GLU A 26 -13.72 3.45 44.34
N LEU A 27 -14.06 4.71 44.64
CA LEU A 27 -14.80 5.09 45.84
C LEU A 27 -16.22 4.53 45.84
N ARG A 28 -16.93 4.58 44.71
CA ARG A 28 -18.26 3.98 44.54
C ARG A 28 -18.21 2.47 44.71
N THR A 29 -17.20 1.81 44.15
CA THR A 29 -16.98 0.36 44.33
C THR A 29 -16.69 0.02 45.80
N ARG A 30 -15.89 0.83 46.48
CA ARG A 30 -15.60 0.65 47.90
C ARG A 30 -16.86 0.86 48.75
N GLN A 31 -17.64 1.89 48.45
CA GLN A 31 -18.88 2.21 49.16
C GLN A 31 -19.93 1.11 48.98
N SER A 32 -20.04 0.50 47.79
CA SER A 32 -21.00 -0.58 47.53
C SER A 32 -20.66 -1.87 48.30
N ARG A 33 -19.38 -2.15 48.53
CA ARG A 33 -18.89 -3.35 49.25
C ARG A 33 -19.02 -3.28 50.77
N LEU A 34 -19.31 -2.11 51.35
CA LEU A 34 -19.56 -2.00 52.80
C LEU A 34 -20.92 -2.62 53.16
N GLU A 35 -21.11 -3.03 54.40
CA GLU A 35 -22.42 -3.43 54.94
C GLU A 35 -23.18 -2.21 55.50
N ALA A 36 -24.50 -2.13 55.24
CA ALA A 36 -25.27 -0.91 55.50
C ALA A 36 -25.37 -0.61 57.00
N ASP A 37 -25.61 -1.63 57.82
CA ASP A 37 -25.91 -1.47 59.25
C ASP A 37 -24.66 -1.34 60.13
N THR A 38 -23.51 -1.90 59.72
CA THR A 38 -22.28 -1.92 60.54
C THR A 38 -21.27 -0.84 60.17
N SER A 39 -21.43 -0.18 59.02
CA SER A 39 -20.43 0.74 58.45
C SER A 39 -21.00 2.11 58.04
N ALA A 40 -22.12 2.56 58.63
CA ALA A 40 -22.80 3.82 58.29
C ALA A 40 -21.85 5.03 58.22
N ALA A 41 -21.07 5.30 59.28
CA ALA A 41 -20.13 6.42 59.30
C ALA A 41 -19.06 6.37 58.20
N LYS A 42 -18.62 5.16 57.80
CA LYS A 42 -17.67 4.98 56.69
C LYS A 42 -18.34 5.22 55.33
N ARG A 43 -19.61 4.84 55.19
CA ARG A 43 -20.39 5.13 53.98
C ARG A 43 -20.64 6.62 53.81
N ASP A 44 -20.96 7.33 54.89
CA ASP A 44 -21.20 8.77 54.87
C ASP A 44 -19.91 9.53 54.51
N ALA A 45 -18.76 9.09 55.05
CA ALA A 45 -17.46 9.65 54.69
C ALA A 45 -17.12 9.45 53.21
N LEU A 46 -17.39 8.27 52.65
CA LEU A 46 -17.21 8.00 51.21
C LEU A 46 -18.19 8.80 50.36
N ALA A 47 -19.45 8.97 50.79
CA ALA A 47 -20.43 9.78 50.09
C ALA A 47 -20.01 11.25 50.00
N ALA A 48 -19.46 11.80 51.07
CA ALA A 48 -18.93 13.17 51.09
C ALA A 48 -17.74 13.34 50.14
N GLN A 49 -16.84 12.35 50.07
CA GLN A 49 -15.72 12.35 49.11
C GLN A 49 -16.22 12.27 47.67
N ILE A 50 -17.17 11.37 47.38
CA ILE A 50 -17.79 11.24 46.07
C ILE A 50 -18.44 12.58 45.65
N ALA A 51 -19.25 13.19 46.51
CA ALA A 51 -19.89 14.47 46.21
C ALA A 51 -18.88 15.60 45.93
N THR A 52 -17.74 15.58 46.64
CA THR A 52 -16.65 16.55 46.41
C THR A 52 -16.01 16.34 45.03
N LEU A 53 -15.66 15.10 44.68
CA LEU A 53 -15.06 14.78 43.39
C LEU A 53 -16.04 15.01 42.22
N GLU A 54 -17.34 14.74 42.41
CA GLU A 54 -18.38 15.06 41.43
C GLU A 54 -18.48 16.57 41.18
N SER A 55 -18.41 17.38 42.24
CA SER A 55 -18.40 18.84 42.11
C SER A 55 -17.14 19.34 41.38
N GLN A 56 -15.96 18.77 41.67
CA GLN A 56 -14.72 19.10 40.96
C GLN A 56 -14.79 18.71 39.48
N HIS A 57 -15.35 17.54 39.17
CA HIS A 57 -15.54 17.09 37.79
C HIS A 57 -16.48 18.02 37.00
N ALA A 58 -17.60 18.44 37.61
CA ALA A 58 -18.53 19.39 37.02
C ALA A 58 -17.90 20.77 36.79
N ALA A 59 -17.07 21.25 37.72
CA ALA A 59 -16.33 22.50 37.57
C ALA A 59 -15.36 22.44 36.38
N LEU A 60 -14.59 21.35 36.25
CA LEU A 60 -13.71 21.12 35.11
C LEU A 60 -14.48 21.06 33.78
N GLN A 61 -15.64 20.42 33.76
CA GLN A 61 -16.49 20.36 32.56
C GLN A 61 -16.90 21.76 32.10
N ALA A 62 -17.20 22.67 33.03
CA ALA A 62 -17.60 24.04 32.72
C ALA A 62 -16.43 24.91 32.19
N GLU A 63 -15.17 24.49 32.39
CA GLU A 63 -13.99 25.18 31.85
C GLU A 63 -13.72 24.88 30.37
N ILE A 64 -14.37 23.85 29.80
CA ILE A 64 -14.28 23.51 28.39
C ILE A 64 -14.99 24.61 27.58
N PRO A 65 -14.29 25.31 26.67
CA PRO A 65 -14.93 26.36 25.87
C PRO A 65 -16.00 25.80 24.94
N GLU A 66 -17.14 26.49 24.80
CA GLU A 66 -18.25 26.09 23.92
C GLU A 66 -17.81 25.89 22.46
N SER A 67 -16.80 26.66 22.01
CA SER A 67 -16.23 26.55 20.68
C SER A 67 -15.39 25.28 20.44
N TRP A 68 -15.10 24.47 21.47
CA TRP A 68 -14.23 23.30 21.37
C TRP A 68 -14.70 22.29 20.33
N GLU A 69 -15.98 21.90 20.38
CA GLU A 69 -16.51 20.86 19.50
C GLU A 69 -16.44 21.29 18.03
N GLU A 70 -16.83 22.52 17.73
CA GLU A 70 -16.81 23.07 16.38
C GLU A 70 -15.37 23.23 15.85
N GLN A 71 -14.46 23.77 16.67
CA GLN A 71 -13.06 23.93 16.28
C GLN A 71 -12.37 22.58 16.06
N ARG A 72 -12.62 21.60 16.93
CA ARG A 72 -12.12 20.22 16.76
C ARG A 72 -12.67 19.57 15.50
N LYS A 73 -13.96 19.72 15.23
CA LYS A 73 -14.60 19.20 14.01
C LYS A 73 -13.96 19.82 12.75
N THR A 74 -13.72 21.12 12.77
CA THR A 74 -13.07 21.85 11.67
C THR A 74 -11.65 21.36 11.45
N PHE A 75 -10.84 21.25 12.51
CA PHE A 75 -9.49 20.72 12.43
C PHE A 75 -9.46 19.29 11.86
N GLN A 76 -10.32 18.40 12.35
CA GLN A 76 -10.42 17.02 11.84
C GLN A 76 -10.83 16.97 10.36
N ALA A 77 -11.73 17.85 9.93
CA ALA A 77 -12.13 17.93 8.52
C ALA A 77 -10.93 18.35 7.64
N LEU A 78 -10.17 19.36 8.06
CA LEU A 78 -8.96 19.81 7.37
C LEU A 78 -7.90 18.71 7.31
N GLN A 79 -7.63 18.04 8.42
CA GLN A 79 -6.66 16.94 8.47
C GLN A 79 -7.05 15.79 7.54
N LYS A 80 -8.33 15.40 7.53
CA LYS A 80 -8.86 14.37 6.60
C LYS A 80 -8.75 14.81 5.15
N ALA A 81 -9.07 16.05 4.84
CA ALA A 81 -8.96 16.59 3.48
C ALA A 81 -7.50 16.62 3.02
N GLU A 82 -6.59 17.08 3.87
CA GLU A 82 -5.14 17.08 3.61
C GLU A 82 -4.62 15.66 3.36
N ALA A 83 -4.95 14.71 4.25
CA ALA A 83 -4.54 13.31 4.12
C ALA A 83 -5.05 12.71 2.80
N LYS A 84 -6.30 12.99 2.43
CA LYS A 84 -6.90 12.56 1.15
C LYS A 84 -6.15 13.14 -0.03
N VAL A 85 -5.92 14.46 -0.07
CA VAL A 85 -5.21 15.13 -1.17
C VAL A 85 -3.79 14.60 -1.31
N ARG A 86 -3.06 14.43 -0.20
CA ARG A 86 -1.71 13.84 -0.20
C ARG A 86 -1.71 12.41 -0.75
N GLN A 87 -2.67 11.59 -0.34
CA GLN A 87 -2.76 10.21 -0.82
C GLN A 87 -3.12 10.16 -2.31
N THR A 88 -4.10 10.95 -2.76
CA THR A 88 -4.49 11.05 -4.17
C THR A 88 -3.32 11.53 -5.01
N TYR A 89 -2.62 12.59 -4.61
CA TYR A 89 -1.43 13.07 -5.32
C TYR A 89 -0.39 11.97 -5.49
N ARG A 90 -0.05 11.26 -4.39
CA ARG A 90 0.92 10.17 -4.43
C ARG A 90 0.52 9.06 -5.39
N ARG A 91 -0.74 8.61 -5.34
CA ARG A 91 -1.24 7.60 -6.27
C ARG A 91 -1.17 8.08 -7.71
N ASN A 92 -1.73 9.26 -8.01
CA ASN A 92 -1.73 9.79 -9.38
C ASN A 92 -0.32 9.90 -9.97
N VAL A 93 0.62 10.34 -9.15
CA VAL A 93 2.02 10.49 -9.54
C VAL A 93 2.69 9.13 -9.76
N ASP A 94 2.45 8.17 -8.85
CA ASP A 94 2.98 6.82 -8.98
C ASP A 94 2.35 6.12 -10.22
N ASP A 95 1.03 6.22 -10.39
CA ASP A 95 0.26 5.65 -11.51
C ASP A 95 0.63 6.25 -12.87
N ALA A 96 1.06 7.53 -12.90
CA ALA A 96 1.53 8.16 -14.13
C ALA A 96 2.95 7.75 -14.52
N TYR A 97 3.81 7.42 -13.54
CA TYR A 97 5.21 7.09 -13.78
C TYR A 97 5.46 5.60 -14.00
N THR A 98 4.74 4.72 -13.30
CA THR A 98 4.90 3.26 -13.41
C THR A 98 4.80 2.75 -14.86
N PRO A 99 3.80 3.12 -15.67
CA PRO A 99 3.65 2.58 -17.03
C PRO A 99 4.82 2.93 -17.95
N ILE A 100 5.46 4.09 -17.72
CA ILE A 100 6.62 4.54 -18.51
C ILE A 100 7.83 3.66 -18.19
N ARG A 101 8.04 3.34 -16.90
CA ARG A 101 9.09 2.43 -16.47
C ARG A 101 8.88 1.01 -16.97
N GLU A 102 7.65 0.51 -16.90
CA GLU A 102 7.28 -0.80 -17.41
C GLU A 102 7.51 -0.88 -18.92
N LEU A 103 7.05 0.11 -19.69
CA LEU A 103 7.27 0.19 -21.14
C LEU A 103 8.77 0.16 -21.48
N LEU A 104 9.59 0.95 -20.78
CA LEU A 104 11.04 0.96 -20.99
C LEU A 104 11.67 -0.40 -20.69
N ALA A 105 11.24 -1.09 -19.63
CA ALA A 105 11.73 -2.42 -19.27
C ALA A 105 11.35 -3.46 -20.33
N ILE A 106 10.10 -3.43 -20.81
CA ILE A 106 9.60 -4.31 -21.88
C ILE A 106 10.40 -4.14 -23.17
N ILE A 107 10.65 -2.87 -23.57
CA ILE A 107 11.45 -2.56 -24.76
C ILE A 107 12.92 -2.98 -24.57
N ALA A 108 13.50 -2.78 -23.39
CA ALA A 108 14.88 -3.19 -23.11
C ALA A 108 15.07 -4.71 -23.26
N ASP A 109 14.07 -5.50 -22.89
CA ASP A 109 14.10 -6.96 -22.96
C ASP A 109 13.71 -7.54 -24.34
N THR A 110 13.56 -6.69 -25.37
CA THR A 110 13.26 -7.14 -26.76
C THR A 110 14.25 -8.19 -27.26
N ASP A 111 15.55 -8.02 -26.98
CA ASP A 111 16.57 -8.95 -27.47
C ASP A 111 16.55 -10.27 -26.68
N LYS A 112 16.19 -10.22 -25.38
CA LYS A 112 15.98 -11.43 -24.59
C LYS A 112 14.79 -12.24 -25.12
N LEU A 113 13.69 -11.55 -25.45
CA LEU A 113 12.54 -12.20 -26.09
C LEU A 113 12.95 -12.83 -27.42
N ALA A 114 13.66 -12.08 -28.27
CA ALA A 114 14.12 -12.56 -29.58
C ALA A 114 14.98 -13.83 -29.49
N ALA A 115 15.78 -13.97 -28.43
CA ALA A 115 16.63 -15.15 -28.21
C ALA A 115 15.83 -16.44 -27.96
N LEU A 116 14.58 -16.35 -27.51
CA LEU A 116 13.72 -17.50 -27.21
C LEU A 116 13.04 -18.09 -28.46
N GLN A 117 13.22 -17.50 -29.65
CA GLN A 117 12.56 -17.96 -30.87
C GLN A 117 12.84 -19.45 -31.14
N GLY A 118 14.13 -19.81 -31.15
CA GLY A 118 14.55 -21.17 -31.45
C GLY A 118 14.03 -22.17 -30.44
N ASP A 119 14.06 -21.82 -29.15
CA ASP A 119 13.60 -22.69 -28.08
C ASP A 119 12.08 -22.93 -28.16
N LEU A 120 11.29 -21.91 -28.49
CA LEU A 120 9.85 -22.02 -28.72
C LEU A 120 9.53 -22.94 -29.89
N GLU A 121 10.17 -22.73 -31.04
CA GLU A 121 9.96 -23.52 -32.25
C GLU A 121 10.38 -24.98 -32.05
N GLN A 122 11.54 -25.20 -31.42
CA GLN A 122 12.05 -26.54 -31.09
C GLN A 122 11.16 -27.25 -30.06
N LEU A 123 10.70 -26.55 -29.03
CA LEU A 123 9.82 -27.14 -28.02
C LEU A 123 8.53 -27.64 -28.66
N ARG A 124 7.91 -26.84 -29.55
CA ARG A 124 6.72 -27.30 -30.26
C ARG A 124 7.01 -28.62 -30.97
N GLN A 125 8.05 -28.65 -31.80
CA GLN A 125 8.39 -29.84 -32.60
C GLN A 125 8.63 -31.05 -31.69
N TYR A 126 9.38 -30.86 -30.60
CA TYR A 126 9.62 -31.88 -29.60
C TYR A 126 8.32 -32.44 -29.01
N VAL A 127 7.39 -31.57 -28.57
CA VAL A 127 6.10 -31.99 -28.01
C VAL A 127 5.26 -32.76 -29.04
N ALA A 128 5.38 -32.46 -30.33
CA ALA A 128 4.66 -33.16 -31.38
C ALA A 128 5.10 -34.63 -31.52
N GLU A 129 6.36 -34.95 -31.19
CA GLU A 129 6.93 -36.28 -31.35
C GLU A 129 7.00 -37.05 -30.02
N ALA A 130 7.40 -36.38 -28.94
CA ALA A 130 7.64 -36.99 -27.64
C ALA A 130 6.35 -37.49 -26.94
N GLU A 131 6.53 -38.42 -26.01
CA GLU A 131 5.46 -38.82 -25.09
C GLU A 131 5.08 -37.64 -24.17
N PRO A 132 3.80 -37.52 -23.77
CA PRO A 132 3.35 -36.37 -22.97
C PRO A 132 4.09 -36.19 -21.64
N ALA A 133 4.50 -37.29 -21.00
CA ALA A 133 5.23 -37.26 -19.73
C ALA A 133 6.62 -36.62 -19.88
N ASP A 134 7.33 -36.93 -20.97
CA ASP A 134 8.68 -36.41 -21.25
C ASP A 134 8.65 -34.93 -21.63
N SER A 135 7.51 -34.46 -22.12
CA SER A 135 7.29 -33.07 -22.53
C SER A 135 7.04 -32.10 -21.38
N VAL A 136 6.64 -32.57 -20.19
CA VAL A 136 6.25 -31.67 -19.09
C VAL A 136 7.41 -30.79 -18.61
N GLU A 137 8.62 -31.35 -18.51
CA GLU A 137 9.74 -30.60 -17.99
C GLU A 137 10.31 -29.59 -19.00
N PRO A 138 10.55 -29.95 -20.27
CA PRO A 138 10.93 -28.98 -21.30
C PRO A 138 9.96 -27.78 -21.39
N VAL A 139 8.64 -28.03 -21.31
CA VAL A 139 7.63 -26.95 -21.30
C VAL A 139 7.72 -26.09 -20.03
N THR A 140 8.03 -26.70 -18.89
CA THR A 140 8.24 -25.98 -17.62
C THR A 140 9.47 -25.08 -17.67
N ALA A 141 10.59 -25.60 -18.21
CA ALA A 141 11.82 -24.85 -18.39
C ALA A 141 11.63 -23.64 -19.32
N LEU A 142 10.93 -23.81 -20.45
CA LEU A 142 10.65 -22.68 -21.33
C LEU A 142 9.72 -21.65 -20.68
N SER A 143 8.69 -22.08 -19.95
CA SER A 143 7.84 -21.15 -19.19
C SER A 143 8.63 -20.35 -18.15
N ALA A 144 9.66 -20.95 -17.55
CA ALA A 144 10.58 -20.25 -16.65
C ALA A 144 11.47 -19.26 -17.42
N ALA A 145 12.02 -19.63 -18.58
CA ALA A 145 12.81 -18.71 -19.40
C ALA A 145 11.98 -17.49 -19.87
N VAL A 146 10.75 -17.71 -20.32
CA VAL A 146 9.82 -16.63 -20.73
C VAL A 146 9.45 -15.74 -19.54
N ARG A 147 9.40 -16.27 -18.31
CA ARG A 147 9.13 -15.47 -17.10
C ARG A 147 10.15 -14.35 -16.88
N GLU A 148 11.40 -14.61 -17.20
CA GLU A 148 12.51 -13.67 -16.98
C GLU A 148 12.53 -12.52 -18.01
N VAL A 149 11.63 -12.55 -18.98
CA VAL A 149 11.44 -11.49 -19.98
C VAL A 149 10.32 -10.56 -19.53
N GLU A 150 10.65 -9.27 -19.37
CA GLU A 150 9.67 -8.28 -18.96
C GLU A 150 8.47 -8.18 -19.92
N GLY A 151 7.27 -8.17 -19.35
CA GLY A 151 6.00 -8.11 -20.08
C GLY A 151 5.66 -9.34 -20.94
N ALA A 152 6.38 -10.47 -20.84
CA ALA A 152 6.09 -11.66 -21.67
C ALA A 152 5.00 -12.58 -21.08
N GLY A 153 4.13 -12.05 -20.21
CA GLY A 153 3.08 -12.81 -19.52
C GLY A 153 2.09 -13.47 -20.47
N ASP A 154 1.70 -12.77 -21.53
CA ASP A 154 0.73 -13.25 -22.52
C ASP A 154 1.30 -14.42 -23.35
N VAL A 155 2.59 -14.38 -23.71
CA VAL A 155 3.27 -15.52 -24.36
C VAL A 155 3.40 -16.70 -23.39
N ARG A 156 3.67 -16.42 -22.11
CA ARG A 156 3.84 -17.43 -21.08
C ARG A 156 2.55 -18.18 -20.75
N SER A 157 1.41 -17.51 -20.84
CA SER A 157 0.13 -18.09 -20.41
C SER A 157 -0.23 -19.35 -21.21
N PRO A 158 -0.23 -19.35 -22.56
CA PRO A 158 -0.49 -20.56 -23.33
C PRO A 158 0.56 -21.66 -23.12
N ILE A 159 1.83 -21.34 -22.85
CA ILE A 159 2.86 -22.34 -22.48
C ILE A 159 2.47 -23.06 -21.18
N ASN A 160 1.95 -22.32 -20.19
CA ASN A 160 1.46 -22.93 -18.95
C ASN A 160 0.23 -23.81 -19.19
N ASP A 161 -0.63 -23.45 -20.14
CA ASP A 161 -1.80 -24.26 -20.50
C ASP A 161 -1.40 -25.52 -21.26
N ALA A 162 -0.40 -25.45 -22.14
CA ALA A 162 0.20 -26.63 -22.76
C ALA A 162 0.74 -27.60 -21.70
N ARG A 163 1.50 -27.08 -20.72
CA ARG A 163 1.99 -27.89 -19.60
C ARG A 163 0.85 -28.55 -18.81
N ARG A 164 -0.24 -27.81 -18.55
CA ARG A 164 -1.41 -28.35 -17.83
C ARG A 164 -2.06 -29.48 -18.62
N ALA A 165 -2.21 -29.32 -19.93
CA ALA A 165 -2.78 -30.35 -20.81
C ALA A 165 -1.96 -31.65 -20.81
N LEU A 166 -0.63 -31.54 -20.80
CA LEU A 166 0.30 -32.69 -20.76
C LEU A 166 0.33 -33.40 -19.39
N ARG A 167 0.19 -32.65 -18.28
CA ARG A 167 0.24 -33.20 -16.92
C ARG A 167 -1.09 -33.77 -16.42
N ASN A 168 -2.16 -33.66 -17.20
CA ASN A 168 -3.47 -34.18 -16.81
C ASN A 168 -3.43 -35.70 -16.61
N LYS A 169 -4.36 -36.22 -15.80
CA LYS A 169 -4.53 -37.67 -15.58
C LYS A 169 -4.70 -38.43 -16.91
N THR A 170 -5.36 -37.80 -17.87
CA THR A 170 -5.40 -38.19 -19.27
C THR A 170 -4.75 -37.05 -20.07
N PRO A 171 -3.49 -37.20 -20.50
CA PRO A 171 -2.80 -36.15 -21.25
C PRO A 171 -3.50 -35.83 -22.58
N ASP A 172 -3.66 -34.54 -22.87
CA ASP A 172 -4.24 -34.05 -24.13
C ASP A 172 -3.16 -33.36 -24.96
N LYS A 173 -2.51 -34.16 -25.82
CA LYS A 173 -1.42 -33.69 -26.68
C LYS A 173 -1.90 -32.72 -27.77
N ALA A 174 -3.12 -32.91 -28.28
CA ALA A 174 -3.68 -32.02 -29.29
C ALA A 174 -3.88 -30.61 -28.72
N LYS A 175 -4.48 -30.51 -27.52
CA LYS A 175 -4.62 -29.25 -26.80
C LYS A 175 -3.28 -28.62 -26.45
N ALA A 176 -2.28 -29.43 -26.06
CA ALA A 176 -0.96 -28.91 -25.77
C ALA A 176 -0.30 -28.25 -27.00
N LEU A 177 -0.43 -28.87 -28.17
CA LEU A 177 0.08 -28.32 -29.43
C LEU A 177 -0.67 -27.04 -29.85
N GLU A 178 -1.99 -27.01 -29.69
CA GLU A 178 -2.80 -25.82 -29.94
C GLU A 178 -2.35 -24.63 -29.07
N SER A 179 -2.15 -24.85 -27.76
CA SER A 179 -1.64 -23.80 -26.87
C SER A 179 -0.20 -23.37 -27.19
N LEU A 180 0.65 -24.25 -27.72
CA LEU A 180 1.99 -23.87 -28.18
C LEU A 180 1.95 -23.08 -29.50
N ASP A 181 1.01 -23.40 -30.38
CA ASP A 181 0.76 -22.62 -31.60
C ASP A 181 0.25 -21.21 -31.26
N GLU A 182 -0.64 -21.08 -30.28
CA GLU A 182 -1.07 -19.79 -29.73
C GLU A 182 0.10 -19.00 -29.12
N ALA A 183 0.96 -19.66 -28.34
CA ALA A 183 2.17 -19.02 -27.79
C ALA A 183 3.08 -18.46 -28.88
N LEU A 184 3.29 -19.21 -29.98
CA LEU A 184 4.09 -18.77 -31.13
C LEU A 184 3.46 -17.56 -31.84
N GLN A 185 2.14 -17.53 -31.99
CA GLN A 185 1.43 -16.38 -32.57
C GLN A 185 1.59 -15.13 -31.71
N LEU A 186 1.36 -15.24 -30.40
CA LEU A 186 1.54 -14.12 -29.47
C LEU A 186 2.99 -13.66 -29.40
N TYR A 187 3.94 -14.60 -29.42
CA TYR A 187 5.37 -14.31 -29.48
C TYR A 187 5.73 -13.44 -30.70
N GLN A 188 5.22 -13.78 -31.88
CA GLN A 188 5.48 -13.03 -33.10
C GLN A 188 4.91 -11.60 -33.03
N GLN A 189 3.68 -11.47 -32.52
CA GLN A 189 3.04 -10.17 -32.31
C GLN A 189 3.84 -9.32 -31.32
N GLU A 190 4.23 -9.90 -30.18
CA GLU A 190 5.04 -9.25 -29.15
C GLU A 190 6.39 -8.79 -29.72
N LEU A 191 7.10 -9.66 -30.43
CA LEU A 191 8.39 -9.32 -30.98
C LEU A 191 8.30 -8.22 -32.05
N ALA A 192 7.26 -8.23 -32.88
CA ALA A 192 7.07 -7.25 -33.95
C ALA A 192 6.90 -5.83 -33.38
N TRP A 193 5.96 -5.65 -32.44
CA TRP A 193 5.71 -4.32 -31.89
C TRP A 193 6.89 -3.86 -31.02
N ARG A 194 7.54 -4.75 -30.26
CA ARG A 194 8.70 -4.39 -29.43
C ARG A 194 9.88 -3.92 -30.28
N LYS A 195 10.16 -4.58 -31.42
CA LYS A 195 11.20 -4.14 -32.37
C LYS A 195 10.90 -2.75 -32.92
N GLN A 196 9.64 -2.49 -33.29
CA GLN A 196 9.22 -1.18 -33.78
C GLN A 196 9.36 -0.11 -32.67
N ALA A 197 8.85 -0.39 -31.47
CA ALA A 197 8.93 0.52 -30.33
C ALA A 197 10.38 0.82 -29.93
N LYS A 198 11.27 -0.19 -29.98
CA LYS A 198 12.71 -0.03 -29.75
C LYS A 198 13.35 0.94 -30.76
N ALA A 199 12.95 0.88 -32.02
CA ALA A 199 13.48 1.73 -33.08
C ALA A 199 12.90 3.15 -33.05
N GLU A 200 11.59 3.28 -32.82
CA GLU A 200 10.86 4.54 -33.02
C GLU A 200 10.62 5.34 -31.73
N LEU A 201 10.43 4.66 -30.60
CA LEU A 201 9.95 5.29 -29.36
C LEU A 201 10.99 5.33 -28.24
N LEU A 202 11.94 4.39 -28.22
CA LEU A 202 12.85 4.21 -27.07
C LEU A 202 13.53 5.50 -26.63
N VAL A 203 14.15 6.24 -27.55
CA VAL A 203 14.86 7.49 -27.24
C VAL A 203 13.89 8.53 -26.67
N GLY A 204 12.75 8.75 -27.32
CA GLY A 204 11.77 9.73 -26.86
C GLY A 204 11.18 9.40 -25.49
N VAL A 205 10.91 8.12 -25.21
CA VAL A 205 10.41 7.67 -23.91
C VAL A 205 11.49 7.79 -22.84
N GLN A 206 12.75 7.52 -23.15
CA GLN A 206 13.88 7.73 -22.23
C GLN A 206 14.07 9.21 -21.88
N ASP A 207 14.00 10.10 -22.86
CA ASP A 207 14.12 11.55 -22.63
C ASP A 207 12.97 12.08 -21.77
N TYR A 208 11.75 11.60 -22.05
CA TYR A 208 10.58 11.91 -21.25
C TYR A 208 10.72 11.39 -19.81
N GLU A 209 11.12 10.12 -19.63
CA GLU A 209 11.37 9.52 -18.32
C GLU A 209 12.42 10.31 -17.54
N ALA A 210 13.54 10.67 -18.17
CA ALA A 210 14.60 11.45 -17.53
C ALA A 210 14.10 12.82 -17.04
N THR A 211 13.21 13.45 -17.80
CA THR A 211 12.59 14.73 -17.44
C THR A 211 11.68 14.60 -16.22
N ILE A 212 10.93 13.50 -16.09
CA ILE A 212 9.95 13.30 -15.01
C ILE A 212 10.50 12.54 -13.79
N ARG A 213 11.66 11.89 -13.94
CA ARG A 213 12.29 11.02 -12.92
C ARG A 213 12.41 11.68 -11.56
N ASN A 214 12.85 12.93 -11.54
CA ASN A 214 13.15 13.67 -10.31
C ASN A 214 11.99 14.59 -9.86
N ASN A 215 10.81 14.49 -10.49
CA ASN A 215 9.59 15.16 -10.05
C ASN A 215 8.51 14.14 -9.67
N ILE A 216 7.75 13.66 -10.65
CA ILE A 216 6.68 12.69 -10.53
C ILE A 216 7.29 11.33 -10.18
N GLY A 217 8.39 10.94 -10.83
CA GLY A 217 9.05 9.65 -10.57
C GLY A 217 9.84 9.54 -9.26
N LEU A 218 9.96 10.62 -8.47
CA LEU A 218 10.95 10.70 -7.38
C LEU A 218 10.72 9.64 -6.30
N ARG A 219 9.45 9.31 -6.03
CA ARG A 219 9.05 8.32 -5.01
C ARG A 219 9.39 6.88 -5.39
N GLN A 220 9.53 6.60 -6.68
CA GLN A 220 9.83 5.27 -7.20
C GLN A 220 11.32 5.06 -7.50
N GLN A 221 12.16 6.05 -7.18
CA GLN A 221 13.61 5.89 -7.33
C GLN A 221 14.15 4.94 -6.25
N PRO A 222 15.03 3.99 -6.59
CA PRO A 222 15.69 3.12 -5.60
C PRO A 222 16.44 3.90 -4.52
N GLN A 223 16.99 5.06 -4.90
CA GLN A 223 17.66 5.99 -4.01
C GLN A 223 17.31 7.43 -4.38
N LEU A 224 17.03 8.25 -3.36
CA LEU A 224 16.82 9.68 -3.55
C LEU A 224 18.13 10.35 -3.98
N PRO A 225 18.12 11.17 -5.05
CA PRO A 225 19.25 12.02 -5.41
C PRO A 225 19.64 12.92 -4.23
N ARG A 226 20.94 13.07 -3.97
CA ARG A 226 21.46 13.83 -2.82
C ARG A 226 20.88 15.24 -2.73
N GLU A 227 20.80 15.94 -3.85
CA GLU A 227 20.23 17.29 -3.92
C GLU A 227 18.78 17.32 -3.43
N LYS A 228 17.94 16.40 -3.92
CA LYS A 228 16.54 16.27 -3.50
C LYS A 228 16.40 15.83 -2.04
N ALA A 229 17.30 14.97 -1.57
CA ALA A 229 17.33 14.59 -0.16
C ALA A 229 17.63 15.80 0.74
N LEU A 230 18.59 16.67 0.37
CA LEU A 230 18.92 17.87 1.13
C LEU A 230 17.76 18.88 1.18
N GLU A 231 17.08 19.09 0.05
CA GLU A 231 15.85 19.89 -0.02
C GLU A 231 14.78 19.35 0.93
N ILE A 232 14.52 18.04 0.91
CA ILE A 232 13.51 17.39 1.77
C ILE A 232 13.90 17.52 3.24
N VAL A 233 15.16 17.25 3.59
CA VAL A 233 15.64 17.33 4.98
C VAL A 233 15.42 18.73 5.54
N SER A 234 15.69 19.78 4.77
CA SER A 234 15.40 21.15 5.20
C SER A 234 13.92 21.38 5.53
N CYS A 235 13.02 20.76 4.76
CA CYS A 235 11.56 20.85 4.96
C CYS A 235 11.04 19.99 6.12
N THR A 236 11.73 18.89 6.45
CA THR A 236 11.30 17.92 7.47
C THR A 236 12.05 18.05 8.80
N ALA A 237 13.07 18.89 8.87
CA ALA A 237 13.87 19.08 10.09
C ALA A 237 13.07 19.72 11.24
N ALA A 238 11.98 20.43 10.93
CA ALA A 238 11.11 21.01 11.95
C ALA A 238 10.26 19.91 12.63
N HIS A 239 10.20 19.95 13.96
CA HIS A 239 9.32 19.09 14.74
C HIS A 239 7.85 19.30 14.34
N ARG A 240 7.15 18.19 14.06
CA ARG A 240 5.70 18.19 13.86
C ARG A 240 5.02 17.73 15.13
N ASP A 241 4.14 18.57 15.66
CA ASP A 241 3.32 18.21 16.79
C ASP A 241 2.16 17.32 16.34
N ILE A 242 2.32 16.00 16.52
CA ILE A 242 1.28 15.02 16.20
C ILE A 242 0.22 14.88 17.30
N SER A 243 0.41 15.52 18.46
CA SER A 243 -0.52 15.41 19.59
C SER A 243 -1.88 16.02 19.28
N LEU A 244 -1.93 17.00 18.37
CA LEU A 244 -3.15 17.62 17.87
C LEU A 244 -4.11 16.64 17.18
N ASN A 245 -3.61 15.48 16.78
CA ASN A 245 -4.42 14.43 16.16
C ASN A 245 -5.17 13.55 17.20
N PHE A 246 -4.73 13.58 18.46
CA PHE A 246 -5.23 12.74 19.54
C PHE A 246 -6.06 13.52 20.54
#